data_AF-A0A7Z8QE50-F1
#
_entry.id   AF-A0A7Z8QE50-F1
#
_cell.length_a   1.000
_cell.length_b   1.000
_cell.length_c   1.000
_cell.angle_alpha   90.00
_cell.angle_beta   90.00
_cell.angle_gamma   90.00
#
_symmetry.space_group_name_H-M   'P 1'
#
loop_
_entity.id
_entity.type
_entity.pdbx_description
1 polymer ?
#
loop_
_entity_poly.entity_id
_entity_poly.type
_entity_poly.pdbx_seq_one_letter_code
_entity_poly.pdbx_strand_id
1 'polypeptide(L)'
;MKFTLRSGESNSHKIIKMLPSGTGLTLISTNKATGYSKVKTSAGLVGYLPTRFTQDKPINSWYLNKANQKLELLQSENDQIKTTLADLQTNNSSTASSNTELTKERDQLSTDLNDLRQTASNAIQLKRQRNELQERVVNVERELQQLKRAKQALEDSTSQDWFLYGGILSFLGIFFGLLIPKISWQRKSHGNWDTF
;
A
#
# COMPACT_ATOMS: atom_id res chain seq x y z
N MET A 1 -31.99 27.18 63.54
CA MET A 1 -33.00 28.09 64.14
C MET A 1 -34.15 28.32 63.16
N LYS A 2 -35.36 28.54 63.66
CA LYS A 2 -36.56 28.82 62.86
C LYS A 2 -37.16 30.17 63.29
N PHE A 3 -37.63 30.96 62.33
CA PHE A 3 -38.23 32.28 62.52
C PHE A 3 -39.71 32.26 62.10
N THR A 4 -40.54 33.07 62.76
CA THR A 4 -41.97 33.15 62.44
C THR A 4 -42.21 34.20 61.35
N LEU A 5 -42.91 33.81 60.28
CA LEU A 5 -43.50 34.73 59.30
C LEU A 5 -44.94 35.01 59.74
N ARG A 6 -45.31 36.27 59.92
CA ARG A 6 -46.59 36.69 60.48
C ARG A 6 -47.44 37.49 59.50
N SER A 7 -48.74 37.58 59.78
CA SER A 7 -49.68 38.33 58.94
C SER A 7 -49.66 39.85 59.12
N GLY A 8 -48.97 40.36 60.15
CA GLY A 8 -48.84 41.80 60.41
C GLY A 8 -47.60 42.15 61.22
N GLU A 9 -47.37 43.44 61.40
CA GLU A 9 -46.15 44.06 61.98
C GLU A 9 -46.10 44.00 63.51
N SER A 10 -46.52 42.89 64.12
CA SER A 10 -46.39 42.68 65.57
C SER A 10 -46.35 41.19 65.95
N ASN A 11 -45.89 40.89 67.17
CA ASN A 11 -45.89 39.54 67.74
C ASN A 11 -47.28 38.98 68.06
N SER A 12 -48.34 39.81 68.07
CA SER A 12 -49.71 39.35 68.31
C SER A 12 -50.42 38.84 67.04
N HIS A 13 -49.88 39.13 65.85
CA HIS A 13 -50.47 38.67 64.60
C HIS A 13 -50.24 37.17 64.35
N LYS A 14 -51.18 36.55 63.62
CA LYS A 14 -51.15 35.12 63.29
C LYS A 14 -49.86 34.73 62.56
N ILE A 15 -49.29 33.59 62.96
CA ILE A 15 -48.15 32.98 62.27
C ILE A 15 -48.67 32.32 61.00
N ILE A 16 -48.14 32.74 59.85
CA ILE A 16 -48.43 32.16 58.53
C ILE A 16 -47.55 30.93 58.32
N LYS A 17 -46.26 31.02 58.64
CA LYS A 17 -45.29 29.95 58.40
C LYS A 17 -44.08 30.06 59.32
N MET A 18 -43.49 28.92 59.63
CA MET A 18 -42.16 28.83 60.25
C MET A 18 -41.10 28.75 59.15
N LEU A 19 -40.18 29.70 59.11
CA LEU A 19 -39.10 29.77 58.14
C LEU A 19 -37.77 29.31 58.77
N PRO A 20 -37.07 28.31 58.22
CA PRO A 20 -35.73 27.98 58.69
C PRO A 20 -34.74 29.13 58.40
N SER A 21 -33.66 29.20 59.19
CA SER A 21 -32.55 30.12 58.88
C SER A 21 -31.99 29.85 57.49
N GLY A 22 -31.63 30.91 56.76
CA GLY A 22 -31.15 30.81 55.37
C GLY A 22 -32.23 30.74 54.32
N THR A 23 -33.51 30.84 54.69
CA THR A 23 -34.60 30.94 53.72
C THR A 23 -34.39 32.19 52.86
N GLY A 24 -34.34 32.02 51.53
CA GLY A 24 -34.29 33.13 50.59
C GLY A 24 -35.58 33.93 50.61
N LEU A 25 -35.48 35.25 50.72
CA LEU A 25 -36.60 36.18 50.81
C LEU A 25 -36.41 37.33 49.83
N THR A 26 -37.52 37.78 49.24
CA THR A 26 -37.57 39.04 48.48
C THR A 26 -38.14 40.12 49.39
N LEU A 27 -37.37 41.18 49.63
CA LEU A 27 -37.83 42.32 50.41
C LEU A 27 -38.84 43.15 49.60
N ILE A 28 -40.00 43.44 50.19
CA ILE A 28 -41.03 44.32 49.59
C ILE A 28 -40.94 45.72 50.21
N SER A 29 -40.95 45.80 51.53
CA SER A 29 -40.84 47.08 52.25
C SER A 29 -40.28 46.87 53.65
N THR A 30 -39.71 47.92 54.22
CA THR A 30 -39.21 47.93 55.60
C THR A 30 -39.84 49.11 56.34
N ASN A 31 -40.50 48.83 57.46
CA ASN A 31 -41.05 49.83 58.35
C ASN A 31 -40.10 50.06 59.53
N LYS A 32 -39.41 51.21 59.54
CA LYS A 32 -38.47 51.58 60.60
C LYS A 32 -39.14 51.88 61.94
N ALA A 33 -40.41 52.31 61.93
CA ALA A 33 -41.14 52.65 63.16
C ALA A 33 -41.54 51.40 63.95
N THR A 34 -41.95 50.34 63.25
CA THR A 34 -42.33 49.07 63.88
C THR A 34 -41.17 48.08 63.97
N GLY A 35 -40.12 48.25 63.15
CA GLY A 35 -38.97 47.34 63.08
C GLY A 35 -39.27 46.04 62.33
N TYR A 36 -40.28 46.04 61.46
CA TYR A 36 -40.69 44.90 60.65
C TYR A 36 -40.42 45.13 59.17
N SER A 37 -40.09 44.04 58.48
CA SER A 37 -39.94 43.98 57.03
C SER A 37 -41.05 43.10 56.45
N LYS A 38 -41.70 43.61 55.40
CA LYS A 38 -42.62 42.85 54.56
C LYS A 38 -41.80 42.11 53.51
N VAL A 39 -41.95 40.78 53.47
CA VAL A 39 -41.15 39.90 52.63
C VAL A 39 -42.02 38.93 51.86
N LYS A 40 -41.55 38.52 50.68
CA LYS A 40 -42.12 37.43 49.88
C LYS A 40 -41.16 36.24 49.88
N THR A 41 -41.67 35.07 50.19
CA THR A 41 -40.92 33.80 50.09
C THR A 41 -40.87 33.31 48.65
N SER A 42 -39.93 32.43 48.31
CA SER A 42 -39.86 31.76 46.99
C SER A 42 -41.15 31.01 46.62
N ALA A 43 -41.88 30.50 47.62
CA ALA A 43 -43.17 29.86 47.46
C ALA A 43 -44.34 30.83 47.21
N GLY A 44 -44.08 32.14 47.09
CA GLY A 44 -45.09 33.16 46.81
C GLY A 44 -45.81 33.73 48.04
N LEU A 45 -45.60 33.17 49.23
CA LEU A 45 -46.23 33.66 50.47
C LEU A 45 -45.65 35.01 50.88
N VAL A 46 -46.52 35.96 51.21
CA VAL A 46 -46.17 37.30 51.70
C VAL A 46 -46.49 37.40 53.18
N GLY A 47 -45.58 37.99 53.96
CA GLY A 47 -45.80 38.25 55.38
C GLY A 47 -44.78 39.20 55.96
N TYR A 48 -44.83 39.35 57.28
CA TYR A 48 -44.03 40.27 58.07
C TYR A 48 -43.10 39.52 59.03
N LEU A 49 -41.90 40.06 59.19
CA LEU A 49 -40.77 39.47 59.89
C LEU A 49 -39.96 40.60 60.53
N PRO A 50 -39.50 40.49 61.78
CA PRO A 50 -38.60 41.48 62.37
C PRO A 50 -37.33 41.68 61.52
N THR A 51 -37.00 42.93 61.20
CA THR A 51 -35.85 43.28 60.33
C THR A 51 -34.52 42.78 60.89
N ARG A 52 -34.40 42.64 62.22
CA ARG A 52 -33.21 42.08 62.89
C ARG A 52 -32.88 40.62 62.50
N PHE A 53 -33.85 39.90 61.94
CA PHE A 53 -33.68 38.51 61.48
C PHE A 53 -33.48 38.42 59.96
N THR A 54 -33.46 39.55 59.27
CA THR A 54 -33.12 39.64 57.85
C THR A 54 -31.69 40.15 57.68
N GLN A 55 -31.04 39.69 56.63
CA GLN A 55 -29.74 40.18 56.20
C GLN A 55 -29.74 40.24 54.67
N ASP A 56 -29.02 41.21 54.13
CA ASP A 56 -28.94 41.41 52.67
C ASP A 56 -28.01 40.39 51.99
N LYS A 57 -27.17 39.70 52.77
CA LYS A 57 -26.22 38.69 52.29
C LYS A 57 -26.70 37.27 52.66
N PRO A 58 -26.43 36.25 51.83
CA PRO A 58 -26.69 34.87 52.18
C PRO A 58 -25.94 34.42 53.45
N ILE A 59 -26.45 33.39 54.13
CA ILE A 59 -25.75 32.76 55.26
C ILE A 59 -24.50 32.01 54.80
N ASN A 60 -23.52 31.84 55.69
CA ASN A 60 -22.27 31.13 55.40
C ASN A 60 -22.48 29.70 54.87
N SER A 61 -23.51 28.99 55.32
CA SER A 61 -23.79 27.62 54.81
C SER A 61 -24.20 27.61 53.34
N TRP A 62 -24.79 28.70 52.82
CA TRP A 62 -25.07 28.84 51.40
C TRP A 62 -23.78 28.91 50.59
N TYR A 63 -22.80 29.71 51.04
CA TYR A 63 -21.49 29.80 50.39
C TYR A 63 -20.75 28.47 50.45
N LEU A 64 -20.78 27.77 51.59
CA LEU A 64 -20.17 26.46 51.75
C LEU A 64 -20.78 25.42 50.80
N ASN A 65 -22.12 25.36 50.73
CA ASN A 65 -22.80 24.43 49.84
C ASN A 65 -22.47 24.74 48.36
N LYS A 66 -22.48 26.01 47.98
CA LYS A 66 -22.11 26.44 46.62
C LYS A 66 -20.64 26.12 46.30
N ALA A 67 -19.74 26.31 47.25
CA ALA A 67 -18.33 25.97 47.09
C ALA A 67 -18.12 24.46 46.96
N ASN A 68 -18.78 23.65 47.79
CA ASN A 68 -18.71 22.19 47.71
C ASN A 68 -19.27 21.67 46.38
N GLN A 69 -20.41 22.18 45.92
CA GLN A 69 -20.95 21.83 44.60
C GLN A 69 -19.97 22.16 43.47
N LYS A 70 -19.36 23.35 43.51
CA LYS A 70 -18.35 23.74 42.52
C LYS A 70 -17.12 22.84 42.60
N LEU A 71 -16.70 22.44 43.79
CA LEU A 71 -15.56 21.58 44.01
C LEU A 71 -15.83 20.17 43.48
N GLU A 72 -17.01 19.60 43.73
CA GLU A 72 -17.45 18.32 43.18
C GLU A 72 -17.47 18.35 41.64
N LEU A 73 -18.01 19.42 41.04
CA LEU A 73 -18.01 19.60 39.59
C LEU A 73 -16.58 19.66 39.03
N LEU A 74 -15.71 20.48 39.63
CA LEU A 74 -14.33 20.61 39.20
C LEU A 74 -13.52 19.32 39.37
N GLN A 75 -13.79 18.55 40.43
CA GLN A 75 -13.17 17.23 40.63
C GLN A 75 -13.63 16.26 39.54
N SER A 76 -14.93 16.19 39.27
CA SER A 76 -15.47 15.35 38.19
C SER A 76 -14.89 15.73 36.83
N GLU A 77 -14.80 17.03 36.51
CA GLU A 77 -14.18 17.50 35.28
C GLU A 77 -12.69 17.14 35.22
N ASN A 78 -11.96 17.27 36.32
CA ASN A 78 -10.54 16.92 36.39
C ASN A 78 -10.32 15.43 36.13
N ASP A 79 -11.16 14.58 36.71
CA ASP A 79 -11.08 13.13 36.53
C ASP A 79 -11.46 12.72 35.09
N GLN A 80 -12.46 13.39 34.49
CA GLN A 80 -12.80 13.22 33.07
C GLN A 80 -11.67 13.69 32.14
N ILE A 81 -11.01 14.81 32.44
CA ILE A 81 -9.87 15.30 31.66
C ILE A 81 -8.70 14.33 31.76
N LYS A 82 -8.39 13.83 32.97
CA LYS A 82 -7.30 12.85 33.17
C LYS A 82 -7.54 11.55 32.42
N THR A 83 -8.76 11.02 32.47
CA THR A 83 -9.13 9.80 31.73
C THR A 83 -9.03 10.02 30.23
N THR A 84 -9.61 11.12 29.72
CA THR A 84 -9.50 11.48 28.30
C THR A 84 -8.04 11.66 27.86
N LEU A 85 -7.20 12.26 28.69
CA LEU A 85 -5.79 12.46 28.39
C LEU A 85 -5.02 11.13 28.35
N ALA A 86 -5.30 10.21 29.27
CA ALA A 86 -4.71 8.87 29.27
C ALA A 86 -5.15 8.07 28.02
N ASP A 87 -6.42 8.17 27.64
CA ASP A 87 -6.95 7.51 26.44
C ASP A 87 -6.32 8.10 25.16
N LEU A 88 -6.21 9.42 25.06
CA LEU A 88 -5.55 10.08 23.94
C LEU A 88 -4.07 9.73 23.84
N GLN A 89 -3.36 9.64 24.96
CA GLN A 89 -1.96 9.21 24.98
C GLN A 89 -1.81 7.77 24.47
N THR A 90 -2.67 6.86 24.94
CA THR A 90 -2.70 5.45 24.49
C THR A 90 -3.04 5.33 23.01
N ASN A 91 -4.04 6.08 22.53
CA ASN A 91 -4.43 6.07 21.13
C ASN A 91 -3.34 6.65 20.23
N ASN A 92 -2.67 7.71 20.68
CA ASN A 92 -1.60 8.33 19.91
C ASN A 92 -0.36 7.41 19.83
N SER A 93 0.01 6.72 20.91
CA SER A 93 1.09 5.74 20.87
C SER A 93 0.76 4.55 19.97
N SER A 94 -0.45 4.00 20.06
CA SER A 94 -0.93 2.93 19.17
C SER A 94 -0.94 3.36 17.70
N THR A 95 -1.39 4.59 17.42
CA THR A 95 -1.42 5.15 16.06
C THR A 95 0.00 5.36 15.53
N ALA A 96 0.91 5.87 16.36
CA ALA A 96 2.32 6.01 15.99
C ALA A 96 2.96 4.66 15.65
N SER A 97 2.73 3.63 16.47
CA SER A 97 3.21 2.27 16.20
C SER A 97 2.61 1.68 14.91
N SER A 98 1.31 1.88 14.67
CA SER A 98 0.65 1.42 13.44
C SER A 98 1.23 2.12 12.21
N ASN A 99 1.48 3.42 12.29
CA ASN A 99 2.12 4.18 11.21
C ASN A 99 3.54 3.70 10.93
N THR A 100 4.32 3.35 11.96
CA THR A 100 5.67 2.81 11.76
C THR A 100 5.64 1.45 11.07
N GLU A 101 4.71 0.57 11.45
CA GLU A 101 4.56 -0.74 10.79
C GLU A 101 4.08 -0.60 9.35
N LEU A 102 3.06 0.24 9.10
CA LEU A 102 2.57 0.51 7.74
C LEU A 102 3.66 1.14 6.85
N THR A 103 4.49 2.00 7.42
CA THR A 103 5.63 2.60 6.70
C THR A 103 6.65 1.53 6.31
N LYS A 104 6.98 0.63 7.23
CA LYS A 104 7.90 -0.49 6.99
C LYS A 104 7.35 -1.45 5.94
N GLU A 105 6.07 -1.81 6.02
CA GLU A 105 5.40 -2.67 5.05
C GLU A 105 5.39 -2.01 3.66
N ARG A 106 5.10 -0.72 3.58
CA ARG A 106 5.16 0.05 2.34
C ARG A 106 6.57 0.07 1.74
N ASP A 107 7.60 0.27 2.55
CA ASP A 107 9.00 0.25 2.10
C ASP A 107 9.42 -1.15 1.61
N GLN A 108 8.99 -2.20 2.32
CA GLN A 108 9.21 -3.59 1.90
C GLN A 108 8.53 -3.89 0.57
N LEU A 109 7.23 -3.61 0.46
CA LEU A 109 6.47 -3.81 -0.78
C LEU A 109 7.04 -3.02 -1.95
N SER A 110 7.53 -1.79 -1.71
CA SER A 110 8.19 -1.00 -2.74
C SER A 110 9.50 -1.65 -3.21
N THR A 111 10.27 -2.23 -2.28
CA THR A 111 11.51 -2.95 -2.59
C THR A 111 11.21 -4.22 -3.37
N ASP A 112 10.25 -5.02 -2.92
CA ASP A 112 9.84 -6.27 -3.57
C ASP A 112 9.31 -6.01 -4.98
N LEU A 113 8.52 -4.94 -5.17
CA LEU A 113 8.06 -4.54 -6.50
C LEU A 113 9.19 -4.11 -7.42
N ASN A 114 10.23 -3.46 -6.88
CA ASN A 114 11.39 -3.08 -7.68
C ASN A 114 12.21 -4.31 -8.08
N ASP A 115 12.45 -5.22 -7.15
CA ASP A 115 13.15 -6.48 -7.41
C ASP A 115 12.39 -7.36 -8.42
N LEU A 116 11.07 -7.46 -8.29
CA LEU A 116 10.22 -8.17 -9.25
C LEU A 116 10.32 -7.56 -10.66
N ARG A 117 10.30 -6.22 -10.76
CA ARG A 117 10.46 -5.53 -12.05
C ARG A 117 11.84 -5.81 -12.66
N GLN A 118 12.89 -5.78 -11.86
CA GLN A 118 14.24 -6.07 -12.31
C GLN A 118 14.38 -7.53 -12.78
N THR A 119 13.87 -8.48 -11.99
CA THR A 119 13.86 -9.91 -12.31
C THR A 119 13.06 -10.19 -13.59
N ALA A 120 11.89 -9.57 -13.75
CA ALA A 120 11.09 -9.68 -14.97
C ALA A 120 11.83 -9.13 -16.20
N SER A 121 12.50 -7.97 -16.07
CA SER A 121 13.32 -7.40 -17.14
C SER A 121 14.46 -8.34 -17.54
N ASN A 122 15.17 -8.90 -16.55
CA ASN A 122 16.25 -9.87 -16.78
C ASN A 122 15.74 -11.13 -17.46
N ALA A 123 14.57 -11.64 -17.06
CA ALA A 123 13.96 -12.81 -17.69
C ALA A 123 13.59 -12.56 -19.17
N ILE A 124 13.11 -11.35 -19.50
CA ILE A 124 12.84 -10.95 -20.89
C ILE A 124 14.14 -10.90 -21.70
N GLN A 125 15.21 -10.30 -21.15
CA GLN A 125 16.52 -10.26 -21.80
C GLN A 125 17.10 -11.65 -22.02
N LEU A 126 17.04 -12.52 -21.00
CA LEU A 126 17.49 -13.90 -21.09
C LEU A 126 16.72 -14.68 -22.16
N LYS A 127 15.40 -14.49 -22.26
CA LYS A 127 14.57 -15.11 -23.31
C LYS A 127 14.99 -14.65 -24.70
N ARG A 128 15.32 -13.37 -24.89
CA ARG A 128 15.82 -12.84 -26.17
C ARG A 128 17.18 -13.46 -26.53
N GLN A 129 18.12 -13.48 -25.58
CA GLN A 129 19.43 -14.10 -25.78
C GLN A 129 19.31 -15.58 -26.15
N ARG A 130 18.45 -16.34 -25.45
CA ARG A 130 18.20 -17.74 -25.76
C ARG A 130 17.66 -17.93 -27.19
N ASN A 131 16.74 -17.08 -27.63
CA ASN A 131 16.20 -17.14 -28.99
C ASN A 131 17.28 -16.81 -30.04
N GLU A 132 18.09 -15.78 -29.79
CA GLU A 132 19.21 -15.42 -30.67
C GLU A 132 20.26 -16.55 -30.75
N LEU A 133 20.62 -17.15 -29.62
CA LEU A 133 21.52 -18.30 -29.55
C LEU A 133 20.94 -19.49 -30.33
N GLN A 134 19.64 -19.77 -30.19
CA GLN A 134 18.99 -20.85 -30.93
C GLN A 134 19.00 -20.58 -32.44
N GLU A 135 18.77 -19.34 -32.88
CA GLU A 135 18.87 -18.95 -34.29
C GLU A 135 20.30 -19.12 -34.83
N ARG A 136 21.31 -18.69 -34.06
CA ARG A 136 22.73 -18.90 -34.41
C ARG A 136 23.06 -20.38 -34.54
N VAL A 137 22.60 -21.23 -33.63
CA VAL A 137 22.80 -22.69 -33.71
C VAL A 137 22.20 -23.24 -35.00
N VAL A 138 20.96 -22.87 -35.33
CA VAL A 138 20.31 -23.33 -36.57
C VAL A 138 21.07 -22.84 -37.81
N ASN A 139 21.55 -21.60 -37.82
CA ASN A 139 22.32 -21.06 -38.94
C ASN A 139 23.66 -21.76 -39.11
N VAL A 140 24.40 -21.98 -38.02
CA VAL A 140 25.68 -22.73 -38.05
C VAL A 140 25.46 -24.18 -38.50
N GLU A 141 24.39 -24.84 -38.07
CA GLU A 141 24.05 -26.18 -38.54
C GLU A 141 23.74 -26.20 -40.05
N ARG A 142 23.02 -25.21 -40.56
CA ARG A 142 22.76 -25.06 -42.01
C ARG A 142 24.05 -24.84 -42.78
N GLU A 143 24.93 -23.95 -42.30
CA GLU A 143 26.24 -23.70 -42.91
C GLU A 143 27.10 -24.97 -42.93
N LEU A 144 27.11 -25.74 -41.84
CA LEU A 144 27.83 -27.01 -41.77
C LEU A 144 27.25 -28.02 -42.78
N GLN A 145 25.92 -28.14 -42.88
CA GLN A 145 25.29 -28.99 -43.88
C GLN A 145 25.62 -28.55 -45.31
N GLN A 146 25.61 -27.24 -45.59
CA GLN A 146 25.99 -26.70 -46.89
C GLN A 146 27.45 -27.01 -47.21
N LEU A 147 28.37 -26.78 -46.26
CA LEU A 147 29.79 -27.05 -46.45
C LEU A 147 30.06 -28.55 -46.64
N LYS A 148 29.34 -29.42 -45.90
CA LYS A 148 29.42 -30.87 -46.05
C LYS A 148 28.93 -31.31 -47.43
N ARG A 149 27.82 -30.74 -47.92
CA ARG A 149 27.31 -31.00 -49.27
C ARG A 149 28.27 -30.48 -50.35
N ALA A 150 28.85 -29.30 -50.17
CA ALA A 150 29.83 -28.75 -51.09
C ALA A 150 31.09 -29.62 -51.16
N LYS A 151 31.57 -30.09 -50.00
CA LYS A 151 32.68 -31.05 -49.94
C LYS A 151 32.32 -32.35 -50.65
N GLN A 152 31.15 -32.92 -50.37
CA GLN A 152 30.72 -34.17 -50.98
C GLN A 152 30.54 -34.02 -52.50
N ALA A 153 29.99 -32.91 -52.98
CA ALA A 153 29.87 -32.63 -54.41
C ALA A 153 31.25 -32.52 -55.09
N LEU A 154 32.23 -31.91 -54.42
CA LEU A 154 33.61 -31.82 -54.90
C LEU A 154 34.31 -33.19 -54.94
N GLU A 155 34.01 -34.05 -53.96
CA GLU A 155 34.50 -35.43 -53.90
C GLU A 155 33.82 -36.30 -54.98
N ASP A 156 32.50 -36.16 -55.16
CA ASP A 156 31.73 -36.87 -56.18
C ASP A 156 32.15 -36.45 -57.61
N SER A 157 32.42 -35.16 -57.87
CA SER A 157 32.92 -34.72 -59.18
C SER A 157 34.31 -35.29 -59.47
N THR A 158 35.20 -35.28 -58.47
CA THR A 158 36.51 -35.93 -58.58
C THR A 158 36.35 -37.43 -58.83
N SER A 159 35.30 -38.06 -58.28
CA SER A 159 34.98 -39.47 -58.49
C SER A 159 34.41 -39.78 -59.90
N GLN A 160 33.73 -38.84 -60.54
CA GLN A 160 33.22 -39.05 -61.90
C GLN A 160 34.33 -38.96 -62.95
N ASP A 161 35.33 -38.11 -62.72
CA ASP A 161 36.45 -37.93 -63.64
C ASP A 161 37.27 -39.22 -63.80
N TRP A 162 37.65 -39.91 -62.70
CA TRP A 162 38.41 -41.17 -62.82
C TRP A 162 37.60 -42.29 -63.48
N PHE A 163 36.27 -42.34 -63.29
CA PHE A 163 35.41 -43.30 -63.96
C PHE A 163 35.31 -43.01 -65.47
N LEU A 164 35.16 -41.74 -65.85
CA LEU A 164 35.12 -41.33 -67.25
C LEU A 164 36.45 -41.63 -67.96
N TYR A 165 37.58 -41.32 -67.33
CA TYR A 165 38.90 -41.67 -67.86
C TYR A 165 39.09 -43.19 -67.97
N GLY A 166 38.66 -43.98 -66.98
CA GLY A 166 38.70 -45.44 -67.04
C GLY A 166 37.79 -46.04 -68.14
N GLY A 167 36.61 -45.46 -68.34
CA GLY A 167 35.65 -45.85 -69.38
C GLY A 167 36.17 -45.54 -70.79
N ILE A 168 36.70 -44.34 -71.01
CA ILE A 168 37.32 -43.94 -72.29
C ILE A 168 38.52 -44.85 -72.60
N LEU A 169 39.38 -45.11 -71.61
CA LEU A 169 40.55 -45.98 -71.78
C LEU A 169 40.15 -47.41 -72.16
N SER A 170 39.14 -47.98 -71.49
CA SER A 170 38.62 -49.31 -71.82
C SER A 170 37.99 -49.37 -73.22
N PHE A 171 37.23 -48.34 -73.62
CA PHE A 171 36.63 -48.26 -74.96
C PHE A 171 37.69 -48.20 -76.06
N LEU A 172 38.72 -47.38 -75.89
CA LEU A 172 39.85 -47.31 -76.83
C LEU A 172 40.59 -48.64 -76.92
N GLY A 173 40.82 -49.32 -75.79
CA GLY A 173 41.44 -50.65 -75.77
C GLY A 173 40.67 -51.68 -76.60
N ILE A 174 39.34 -51.69 -76.49
CA ILE A 174 38.46 -52.58 -77.26
C ILE A 174 38.42 -52.16 -78.73
N PHE A 175 38.28 -50.87 -79.01
CA PHE A 175 38.19 -50.34 -80.37
C PHE A 175 39.44 -50.67 -81.20
N PHE A 176 40.64 -50.42 -80.64
CA PHE A 176 41.89 -50.78 -81.31
C PHE A 176 42.10 -52.30 -81.36
N GLY A 177 41.73 -53.04 -80.31
CA GLY A 177 41.79 -54.51 -80.32
C GLY A 177 40.96 -55.16 -81.44
N LEU A 178 39.82 -54.56 -81.81
CA LEU A 178 38.94 -55.06 -82.88
C LEU A 178 39.22 -54.48 -84.26
N LEU A 179 39.73 -53.24 -84.39
CA LEU A 179 40.03 -52.63 -85.70
C LEU A 179 41.36 -53.12 -86.31
N ILE A 180 42.39 -53.35 -85.48
CA ILE A 180 43.71 -53.76 -85.97
C ILE A 180 43.69 -55.05 -86.83
N PRO A 181 42.86 -56.10 -86.57
CA PRO A 181 42.85 -57.29 -87.42
C PRO A 181 42.18 -57.12 -88.79
N LYS A 182 41.57 -55.96 -89.12
CA LYS A 182 40.84 -55.75 -90.39
C LYS A 182 41.49 -54.81 -91.41
N ILE A 183 42.69 -54.31 -91.15
CA ILE A 183 43.47 -53.59 -92.18
C ILE A 183 44.25 -54.63 -93.00
N SER A 184 43.65 -55.07 -94.11
CA SER A 184 44.34 -55.85 -95.14
C SER A 184 45.15 -54.90 -96.03
N TRP A 185 46.44 -54.74 -95.74
CA TRP A 185 47.36 -53.99 -96.59
C TRP A 185 47.76 -54.84 -97.80
N GLN A 186 47.19 -54.56 -98.97
CA GLN A 186 47.53 -55.22 -100.23
C GLN A 186 48.92 -54.78 -100.72
N ARG A 187 49.82 -55.75 -100.90
CA ARG A 187 51.15 -55.55 -101.52
C ARG A 187 51.00 -55.39 -103.03
N LYS A 188 51.58 -54.33 -103.60
CA LYS A 188 51.82 -54.22 -105.04
C LYS A 188 53.27 -54.63 -105.35
N SER A 189 53.42 -55.76 -106.03
CA SER A 189 54.61 -56.12 -106.77
C SER A 189 54.54 -55.48 -108.15
N HIS A 190 55.60 -54.82 -108.60
CA HIS A 190 56.00 -54.68 -110.00
C HIS A 190 57.52 -54.71 -110.02
N GLY A 191 58.08 -55.84 -110.43
CA GLY A 191 59.40 -55.86 -111.06
C GLY A 191 59.22 -55.59 -112.55
N ASN A 192 60.14 -54.87 -113.17
CA ASN A 192 61.09 -55.48 -114.12
C ASN A 192 62.11 -54.45 -114.65
N TRP A 193 63.19 -55.04 -115.17
CA TRP A 193 64.13 -54.58 -116.21
C TRP A 193 65.57 -54.23 -115.78
N ASP A 194 66.41 -55.26 -115.89
CA ASP A 194 67.62 -55.41 -116.74
C ASP A 194 68.86 -54.48 -116.63
N THR A 195 69.98 -55.17 -116.37
CA THR A 195 71.38 -55.08 -116.88
C THR A 195 72.00 -53.72 -117.26
N PHE A 196 73.18 -53.40 -116.69
CA PHE A 196 74.51 -53.84 -117.15
C PHE A 196 75.48 -53.95 -115.97
#